data_AF-A0A2D8D2N6-F1
#
_entry.id   AF-A0A2D8D2N6-F1
#
_cell.length_a   1.000
_cell.length_b   1.000
_cell.length_c   1.000
_cell.angle_alpha   90.00
_cell.angle_beta   90.00
_cell.angle_gamma   90.00
#
_symmetry.space_group_name_H-M   'P 1'
#
loop_
_entity.id
_entity.type
_entity.pdbx_description
1 polymer ?
#
loop_
_entity_poly.entity_id
_entity_poly.type
_entity_poly.pdbx_seq_one_letter_code
_entity_poly.pdbx_strand_id
1 'polypeptide(L)'
;MPELVDYAYIAEKLNVSQQTVRVYATGTKQRKAGFPESVAPKTARSPLFRKKDADAFIQRRLTETAGDTAQEEAAHSAFAELGREINLRSREQLQQALFEDLSLPRTEKDSVSTPALKKLYADTGSTFVAHVLAYRGAAVE
;
A
#
# COMPACT_ATOMS: atom_id res chain seq x y z
N MET A 1 -12.35 -28.65 -13.66
CA MET A 1 -10.96 -29.14 -13.50
C MET A 1 -10.22 -28.13 -12.64
N PRO A 2 -9.51 -28.52 -11.56
CA PRO A 2 -8.76 -27.54 -10.78
C PRO A 2 -7.63 -26.97 -11.65
N GLU A 3 -7.65 -25.66 -11.90
CA GLU A 3 -6.57 -24.98 -12.61
C GLU A 3 -5.34 -24.96 -11.69
N LEU A 4 -4.24 -25.50 -12.19
CA LEU A 4 -2.98 -25.57 -11.49
C LEU A 4 -2.03 -24.54 -12.08
N VAL A 5 -1.40 -23.75 -11.22
CA VAL A 5 -0.46 -22.70 -11.60
C VAL A 5 0.89 -22.96 -10.96
N ASP A 6 1.96 -22.57 -11.62
CA ASP A 6 3.32 -22.67 -11.09
C ASP A 6 3.82 -21.31 -10.55
N TYR A 7 5.09 -21.25 -10.15
CA TYR A 7 5.70 -20.03 -9.63
C TYR A 7 5.70 -18.87 -10.63
N ALA A 8 5.73 -19.13 -11.95
CA ALA A 8 5.70 -18.09 -12.97
C ALA A 8 4.44 -17.25 -12.86
N TYR A 9 3.28 -17.88 -12.70
CA TYR A 9 2.00 -17.18 -12.58
C TYR A 9 1.99 -16.20 -11.39
N ILE A 10 2.46 -16.66 -10.23
CA ILE A 10 2.53 -15.84 -9.01
C ILE A 10 3.57 -14.72 -9.18
N ALA A 11 4.71 -15.03 -9.79
CA ALA A 11 5.80 -14.10 -10.06
C ALA A 11 5.34 -12.96 -10.97
N GLU A 12 4.68 -13.28 -12.09
CA GLU A 12 4.13 -12.30 -13.03
C GLU A 12 3.07 -11.41 -12.38
N LYS A 13 2.14 -12.00 -11.63
CA LYS A 13 1.05 -11.23 -10.99
C LYS A 13 1.53 -10.30 -9.88
N LEU A 14 2.62 -10.64 -9.20
CA LEU A 14 3.26 -9.80 -8.20
C LEU A 14 4.37 -8.92 -8.77
N ASN A 15 4.67 -9.03 -10.07
CA ASN A 15 5.79 -8.37 -10.72
C ASN A 15 7.14 -8.62 -9.99
N VAL A 16 7.35 -9.86 -9.53
CA VAL A 16 8.59 -10.30 -8.84
C VAL A 16 9.24 -11.47 -9.57
N SER A 17 10.49 -11.78 -9.26
CA SER A 17 11.19 -12.95 -9.82
C SER A 17 10.66 -14.28 -9.26
N GLN A 18 10.69 -15.35 -10.06
CA GLN A 18 10.36 -16.71 -9.61
C GLN A 18 11.21 -17.16 -8.42
N GLN A 19 12.47 -16.71 -8.31
CA GLN A 19 13.30 -16.98 -7.13
C GLN A 19 12.71 -16.38 -5.85
N THR A 20 12.16 -15.17 -5.94
CA THR A 20 11.47 -14.52 -4.81
C THR A 20 10.26 -15.34 -4.36
N VAL A 21 9.48 -15.85 -5.31
CA VAL A 21 8.32 -16.71 -4.99
C VAL A 21 8.75 -18.05 -4.40
N ARG A 22 9.85 -18.63 -4.88
CA ARG A 22 10.45 -19.85 -4.28
C ARG A 22 10.84 -19.60 -2.82
N VAL A 23 11.45 -18.46 -2.52
CA VAL A 23 11.79 -18.07 -1.14
C VAL A 23 10.54 -17.97 -0.26
N TYR A 24 9.42 -17.44 -0.78
CA TYR A 24 8.14 -17.40 -0.04
C TYR A 24 7.60 -18.80 0.29
N ALA A 25 7.87 -19.79 -0.56
CA ALA A 25 7.45 -21.17 -0.36
C ALA A 25 8.36 -21.98 0.57
N THR A 26 9.69 -21.83 0.44
CA THR A 26 10.68 -22.73 1.06
C THR A 26 11.46 -22.12 2.23
N GLY A 27 11.36 -20.80 2.46
CA GLY A 27 12.17 -20.12 3.48
C GLY A 27 11.76 -20.49 4.90
N THR A 28 12.60 -21.20 5.66
CA THR A 28 12.33 -21.57 7.06
C THR A 28 12.12 -20.38 8.00
N LYS A 29 12.64 -19.19 7.67
CA LYS A 29 12.40 -17.91 8.39
C LYS A 29 11.52 -16.91 7.64
N GLN A 30 11.33 -17.09 6.33
CA GLN A 30 10.65 -16.14 5.44
C GLN A 30 9.40 -16.73 4.77
N ARG A 31 8.97 -17.93 5.17
CA ARG A 31 7.73 -18.54 4.69
C ARG A 31 6.59 -17.59 5.00
N LYS A 32 6.04 -16.97 3.96
CA LYS A 32 4.91 -16.07 4.10
C LYS A 32 3.72 -16.90 4.55
N ALA A 33 3.11 -16.50 5.67
CA ALA A 33 1.90 -17.14 6.17
C ALA A 33 0.81 -17.07 5.09
N GLY A 34 0.22 -18.22 4.74
CA GLY A 34 -0.79 -18.32 3.68
C GLY A 34 -0.25 -18.53 2.26
N PHE A 35 1.04 -18.86 2.08
CA PHE A 35 1.55 -19.29 0.77
C PHE A 35 0.87 -20.61 0.34
N PRO A 36 0.41 -20.74 -0.93
CA PRO A 36 -0.36 -21.90 -1.38
C PRO A 36 0.40 -23.23 -1.23
N GLU A 37 -0.31 -24.29 -0.88
CA GLU A 37 0.28 -25.63 -0.82
C GLU A 37 0.51 -26.21 -2.22
N SER A 38 1.71 -26.77 -2.41
CA SER A 38 2.04 -27.49 -3.64
C SER A 38 1.27 -28.80 -3.70
N VAL A 39 0.50 -28.99 -4.77
CA VAL A 39 -0.19 -30.26 -5.06
C VAL A 39 0.63 -31.17 -5.97
N ALA A 40 1.72 -30.67 -6.55
CA ALA A 40 2.64 -31.47 -7.34
C ALA A 40 3.50 -32.40 -6.46
N PRO A 41 3.84 -33.60 -6.95
CA PRO A 41 4.82 -34.46 -6.29
C PRO A 41 6.18 -33.75 -6.21
N LYS A 42 6.94 -34.00 -5.14
CA LYS A 42 8.26 -33.40 -4.87
C LYS A 42 9.31 -33.65 -5.98
N THR A 43 9.01 -34.56 -6.91
CA THR A 43 9.82 -34.93 -8.07
C THR A 43 9.56 -34.04 -9.30
N ALA A 44 8.49 -33.24 -9.30
CA ALA A 44 8.17 -32.34 -10.41
C ALA A 44 9.19 -31.20 -10.51
N ARG A 45 9.63 -30.90 -11.74
CA ARG A 45 10.57 -29.81 -12.06
C ARG A 45 10.08 -28.43 -11.58
N SER A 46 8.76 -28.27 -11.49
CA SER A 46 8.08 -27.08 -10.99
C SER A 46 6.94 -27.50 -10.05
N PRO A 47 6.85 -26.97 -8.82
CA PRO A 47 5.70 -27.22 -7.97
C PRO A 47 4.47 -26.52 -8.56
N LEU A 48 3.37 -27.26 -8.60
CA LEU A 48 2.06 -26.77 -9.03
C LEU A 48 1.22 -26.47 -7.80
N PHE A 49 0.55 -25.34 -7.84
CA PHE A 49 -0.33 -24.81 -6.80
C PHE A 49 -1.74 -24.73 -7.35
N ARG A 50 -2.74 -24.84 -6.48
CA ARG A 50 -4.13 -24.58 -6.88
C ARG A 50 -4.25 -23.09 -7.20
N LYS A 51 -4.79 -22.75 -8.38
CA LYS A 51 -4.98 -21.35 -8.79
C LYS A 51 -5.76 -20.55 -7.77
N LYS A 52 -6.81 -21.12 -7.17
CA LYS A 52 -7.63 -20.43 -6.16
C LYS A 52 -6.80 -19.97 -4.96
N ASP A 53 -5.92 -20.83 -4.46
CA ASP A 53 -5.04 -20.51 -3.33
C ASP A 53 -3.93 -19.51 -3.74
N ALA A 54 -3.38 -19.67 -4.94
CA ALA A 54 -2.39 -18.74 -5.50
C ALA A 54 -2.99 -17.33 -5.70
N ASP A 55 -4.21 -17.23 -6.23
CA ASP A 55 -4.92 -15.98 -6.46
C ASP A 55 -5.22 -15.27 -5.13
N ALA A 56 -5.70 -16.00 -4.11
CA ALA A 56 -5.90 -15.45 -2.77
C ALA A 56 -4.60 -14.88 -2.16
N PHE A 57 -3.47 -15.58 -2.35
CA PHE A 57 -2.16 -15.10 -1.92
C PHE A 57 -1.73 -13.84 -2.70
N ILE A 58 -1.90 -13.84 -4.01
CA ILE A 58 -1.60 -12.72 -4.90
C ILE A 58 -2.44 -11.51 -4.49
N GLN A 59 -3.75 -11.65 -4.33
CA GLN A 59 -4.65 -10.57 -3.93
C GLN A 59 -4.26 -9.99 -2.57
N ARG A 60 -3.92 -10.84 -1.59
CA ARG A 60 -3.45 -10.38 -0.28
C ARG A 60 -2.17 -9.56 -0.40
N ARG A 61 -1.22 -10.00 -1.22
CA ARG A 61 0.03 -9.26 -1.43
C ARG A 61 -0.17 -7.99 -2.24
N LEU A 62 -1.01 -8.01 -3.26
CA LEU A 62 -1.37 -6.84 -4.03
C LEU A 62 -2.06 -5.82 -3.14
N THR A 63 -2.97 -6.19 -2.25
CA THR A 63 -3.58 -5.20 -1.33
C THR A 63 -2.60 -4.67 -0.29
N GLU A 64 -1.67 -5.50 0.22
CA GLU A 64 -0.64 -5.04 1.15
C GLU A 64 0.35 -4.08 0.46
N THR A 65 0.81 -4.42 -0.74
CA THR A 65 1.80 -3.63 -1.48
C THR A 65 1.18 -2.41 -2.17
N ALA A 66 -0.04 -2.52 -2.72
CA ALA A 66 -0.72 -1.38 -3.31
C ALA A 66 -1.07 -0.32 -2.24
N GLY A 67 -1.36 -0.75 -1.00
CA GLY A 67 -1.50 0.18 0.12
C GLY A 67 -0.21 0.96 0.36
N ASP A 68 0.92 0.27 0.46
CA ASP A 68 2.23 0.88 0.70
C ASP A 68 2.62 1.86 -0.42
N THR A 69 2.56 1.43 -1.69
CA THR A 69 2.96 2.27 -2.83
C THR A 69 2.02 3.45 -3.06
N ALA A 70 0.70 3.27 -2.95
CA ALA A 70 -0.25 4.38 -3.12
C ALA A 70 -0.10 5.42 -2.00
N GLN A 71 0.21 4.96 -0.77
CA GLN A 71 0.56 5.86 0.33
C GLN A 71 1.86 6.61 0.00
N GLU A 72 2.93 5.93 -0.38
CA GLU A 72 4.20 6.57 -0.73
C GLU A 72 4.05 7.60 -1.87
N GLU A 73 3.31 7.29 -2.93
CA GLU A 73 3.07 8.22 -4.04
C GLU A 73 2.21 9.44 -3.63
N ALA A 74 1.18 9.22 -2.81
CA ALA A 74 0.38 10.32 -2.27
C ALA A 74 1.23 11.23 -1.36
N ALA A 75 2.12 10.64 -0.56
CA ALA A 75 3.05 11.40 0.27
C ALA A 75 4.02 12.22 -0.59
N HIS A 76 4.61 11.60 -1.61
CA HIS A 76 5.53 12.26 -2.52
C HIS A 76 4.88 13.42 -3.28
N SER A 77 3.64 13.24 -3.73
CA SER A 77 2.84 14.31 -4.37
C SER A 77 2.59 15.46 -3.41
N ALA A 78 2.25 15.18 -2.15
CA ALA A 78 2.08 16.21 -1.12
C ALA A 78 3.39 16.97 -0.85
N PHE A 79 4.53 16.28 -0.80
CA PHE A 79 5.85 16.91 -0.61
C PHE A 79 6.25 17.77 -1.80
N ALA A 80 5.90 17.36 -3.03
CA ALA A 80 6.15 18.15 -4.23
C ALA A 80 5.36 19.47 -4.22
N GLU A 81 4.10 19.44 -3.79
CA GLU A 81 3.28 20.65 -3.62
C GLU A 81 3.81 21.56 -2.50
N LEU A 82 4.30 20.97 -1.41
CA LEU A 82 4.85 21.70 -0.27
C LEU A 82 6.29 22.22 -0.52
N GLY A 83 7.02 21.61 -1.44
CA GLY A 83 8.44 21.90 -1.70
C GLY A 83 9.41 21.39 -0.62
N ARG A 84 8.95 20.57 0.34
CA ARG A 84 9.79 19.91 1.36
C ARG A 84 9.25 18.54 1.76
N GLU A 85 10.16 17.63 2.08
CA GLU A 85 9.82 16.34 2.68
C GLU A 85 9.49 16.52 4.16
N ILE A 86 8.32 16.06 4.57
CA ILE A 86 7.88 16.06 5.97
C ILE A 86 7.37 14.68 6.38
N ASN A 87 7.33 14.41 7.67
CA ASN A 87 6.72 13.17 8.16
C ASN A 87 5.19 13.33 8.28
N LEU A 88 4.42 12.85 7.29
CA LEU A 88 2.95 12.89 7.29
C LEU A 88 2.27 12.06 8.40
N ARG A 89 3.03 11.15 9.04
CA ARG A 89 2.58 10.44 10.24
C ARG A 89 2.70 11.30 11.49
N SER A 90 3.59 12.29 11.49
CA SER A 90 3.77 13.18 12.63
C SER A 90 2.74 14.30 12.60
N ARG A 91 1.95 14.38 13.68
CA ARG A 91 0.89 15.39 13.83
C ARG A 91 1.45 16.80 13.72
N GLU A 92 2.54 17.10 14.41
CA GLU A 92 3.13 18.45 14.48
C GLU A 92 3.69 18.91 13.13
N GLN A 93 4.45 18.05 12.45
CA GLN A 93 5.00 18.37 11.13
C GLN A 93 3.89 18.64 10.11
N LEU A 94 2.83 17.84 10.15
CA LEU A 94 1.67 18.03 9.28
C LEU A 94 0.91 19.32 9.62
N GLN A 95 0.73 19.65 10.89
CA GLN A 95 0.11 20.91 11.32
C GLN A 95 0.91 22.12 10.83
N GLN A 96 2.22 22.11 11.01
CA GLN A 96 3.11 23.18 10.55
C GLN A 96 3.07 23.32 9.02
N ALA A 97 3.08 22.21 8.28
CA ALA A 97 2.97 22.26 6.83
C ALA A 97 1.62 22.83 6.33
N LEU A 98 0.51 22.43 6.95
CA LEU A 98 -0.82 22.91 6.59
C LEU A 98 -1.03 24.38 6.96
N PHE A 99 -0.70 24.75 8.19
CA PHE A 99 -1.09 26.05 8.76
C PHE A 99 -0.01 27.12 8.67
N GLU A 100 1.27 26.75 8.59
CA GLU A 100 2.38 27.72 8.50
C GLU A 100 2.90 27.84 7.07
N ASP A 101 3.18 26.73 6.38
CA ASP A 101 3.64 26.76 4.98
C ASP A 101 2.52 27.11 4.01
N LEU A 102 1.44 26.32 4.01
CA LEU A 102 0.29 26.54 3.13
C LEU A 102 -0.63 27.66 3.63
N SER A 103 -0.37 28.17 4.84
CA SER A 103 -1.10 29.27 5.47
C SER A 103 -2.63 29.05 5.49
N LEU A 104 -3.08 27.79 5.61
CA LEU A 104 -4.48 27.40 5.57
C LEU A 104 -5.22 27.80 6.87
N PRO A 105 -6.55 28.01 6.81
CA PRO A 105 -7.34 28.30 8.00
C PRO A 105 -7.25 27.17 9.03
N ARG A 106 -6.88 27.52 10.26
CA ARG A 106 -6.76 26.55 11.38
C ARG A 106 -8.12 25.96 11.74
N THR A 107 -8.17 24.64 11.87
CA THR A 107 -9.35 23.92 12.37
C THR A 107 -9.46 24.03 13.90
N GLU A 108 -10.59 23.64 14.48
CA GLU A 108 -10.73 23.58 15.95
C GLU A 108 -9.61 22.76 16.59
N LYS A 109 -8.76 23.44 17.38
CA LYS A 109 -7.57 22.89 18.07
C LYS A 109 -6.48 22.34 17.13
N ASP A 110 -6.32 22.93 15.95
CA ASP A 110 -5.33 22.50 14.96
C ASP A 110 -5.48 21.01 14.64
N SER A 111 -6.72 20.52 14.66
CA SER A 111 -6.99 19.10 14.47
C SER A 111 -6.68 18.71 13.03
N VAL A 112 -5.65 17.89 12.85
CA VAL A 112 -5.31 17.23 11.57
C VAL A 112 -5.94 15.84 11.47
N SER A 113 -7.06 15.62 12.15
CA SER A 113 -7.83 14.37 12.04
C SER A 113 -8.51 14.27 10.67
N THR A 114 -8.75 13.07 10.18
CA THR A 114 -9.46 12.83 8.90
C THR A 114 -10.75 13.64 8.72
N PRO A 115 -11.68 13.76 9.70
CA PRO A 115 -12.87 14.61 9.53
C PRO A 115 -12.56 16.11 9.48
N ALA A 116 -11.52 16.57 10.18
CA ALA A 116 -11.13 17.98 10.19
C ALA A 116 -10.43 18.36 8.87
N LEU A 117 -9.56 17.49 8.35
CA LEU A 117 -8.93 17.64 7.04
C LEU A 117 -9.97 17.59 5.91
N LYS A 118 -10.98 16.71 5.97
CA LYS A 118 -12.08 16.70 4.98
C LYS A 118 -12.85 18.03 4.94
N LYS A 119 -13.19 18.58 6.12
CA LYS A 119 -13.84 19.90 6.20
C LYS A 119 -12.93 21.02 5.66
N LEU A 120 -11.66 21.01 6.04
CA LEU A 120 -10.69 21.99 5.57
C LEU A 120 -10.49 21.90 4.05
N TYR A 121 -10.46 20.70 3.48
CA TYR A 121 -10.45 20.48 2.04
C TYR A 121 -11.70 21.01 1.35
N ALA A 122 -12.89 20.80 1.92
CA ALA A 122 -14.13 21.32 1.37
C ALA A 122 -14.18 22.86 1.36
N ASP A 123 -13.52 23.51 2.33
CA ASP A 123 -13.45 24.96 2.45
C ASP A 123 -12.35 25.59 1.57
N THR A 124 -11.19 24.92 1.47
CA THR A 124 -9.98 25.47 0.81
C THR A 124 -9.70 24.90 -0.58
N GLY A 125 -10.21 23.70 -0.88
CA GLY A 125 -9.92 22.97 -2.12
C GLY A 125 -8.46 22.52 -2.29
N SER A 126 -7.66 22.50 -1.21
CA SER A 126 -6.21 22.26 -1.31
C SER A 126 -5.86 20.82 -1.75
N THR A 127 -5.15 20.69 -2.87
CA THR A 127 -4.59 19.42 -3.40
C THR A 127 -3.74 18.69 -2.38
N PHE A 128 -2.94 19.42 -1.59
CA PHE A 128 -2.14 18.85 -0.51
C PHE A 128 -3.00 18.06 0.49
N VAL A 129 -4.13 18.61 0.90
CA VAL A 129 -5.02 17.96 1.88
C VAL A 129 -5.65 16.69 1.30
N ALA A 130 -6.00 16.70 0.01
CA ALA A 130 -6.49 15.51 -0.69
C ALA A 130 -5.44 14.38 -0.71
N HIS A 131 -4.18 14.71 -1.01
CA HIS A 131 -3.07 13.76 -0.97
C HIS A 131 -2.83 13.19 0.44
N VAL A 132 -2.90 14.03 1.48
CA VAL A 132 -2.77 13.59 2.88
C VAL A 132 -3.92 12.68 3.31
N LEU A 133 -5.14 12.96 2.86
CA LEU A 133 -6.30 12.10 3.11
C LEU A 133 -6.15 10.74 2.45
N ALA A 134 -5.71 10.71 1.18
CA ALA A 134 -5.39 9.49 0.46
C ALA A 134 -4.27 8.69 1.15
N TYR A 135 -3.20 9.35 1.61
CA TYR A 135 -2.12 8.73 2.39
C TYR A 135 -2.62 8.03 3.66
N ARG A 136 -3.64 8.58 4.31
CA ARG A 136 -4.20 8.01 5.55
C ARG A 136 -5.23 6.91 5.29
N GLY A 137 -5.47 6.53 4.03
CA GLY A 137 -6.50 5.58 3.65
C GLY A 137 -7.92 6.11 3.86
N ALA A 138 -8.07 7.44 4.00
CA ALA A 138 -9.36 8.10 4.06
C ALA A 138 -9.71 8.61 2.66
N ALA A 139 -10.53 7.85 1.93
CA ALA A 139 -11.03 8.30 0.64
C ALA A 139 -11.81 9.62 0.82
N VAL A 140 -11.44 10.63 0.05
CA VAL A 140 -12.28 11.79 -0.26
C VAL A 140 -13.32 11.31 -1.27
N GLU A 141 -14.38 10.67 -0.75
CA GLU A 141 -15.66 10.56 -1.44
C GLU A 141 -16.45 11.87 -1.31
#